data_AF-A0A521G008-F1
#
_entry.id   AF-A0A521G008-F1
#
_cell.length_a   1.000
_cell.length_b   1.000
_cell.length_c   1.000
_cell.angle_alpha   90.00
_cell.angle_beta   90.00
_cell.angle_gamma   90.00
#
_symmetry.space_group_name_H-M   'P 1'
#
loop_
_entity.id
_entity.type
_entity.pdbx_description
1 polymer ?
#
loop_
_entity_poly.entity_id
_entity_poly.type
_entity_poly.pdbx_seq_one_letter_code
_entity_poly.pdbx_strand_id
1 'polypeptide(L)'
;MKLRGRRLLLLIALIALAVLPAAAQAQTASGFGRCFHAVVIGCQNYKHLRTLKTPLADAKAVAKVLKEQYGFTVNLLLDKNRDEIMLALSELRKTMTAEEDSLLIYYAGHGYLDEASGAGYWQPVDAEKDNIVYWLPTSEISNLLRAIRVRHVLVVADSCYSGEIVMRKSEAQLPAAVSNDEWLRRMQAKRSRQALTSGLKEPVMDGGGGGHSIFAKALLEALRENRQILDGTRLFSLIKDPVSNNALQQPVYDSIPMTGHEMGDFLLVPKELQKGGIQAQPEHKADLSFLQRSGGNSAATLPEKPRQNADLQKGRTIGQYIDYGDGTITDTKSGLMWKRCPEGLFGVNCEEGKIETYKWDDVFQRFKNIEYAGYSDWRLPTIAELKTLVYCSNGVKDKDYGRCNEGSEEPTINQQAFPNTEANYFWSGSPHADNSDLAWYVHFAYGSSSISNRVNSDAVRLVRGGW
;
A
#
# COMPACT_ATOMS: atom_id res chain seq x y z
N MET A 1 -67.34 55.31 -3.40
CA MET A 1 -66.27 54.87 -2.48
C MET A 1 -65.32 53.92 -3.18
N LYS A 2 -64.09 54.40 -3.41
CA LYS A 2 -62.78 53.71 -3.45
C LYS A 2 -62.72 52.17 -3.42
N LEU A 3 -62.01 51.67 -4.43
CA LEU A 3 -61.26 50.41 -4.57
C LEU A 3 -60.82 49.70 -3.26
N ARG A 4 -61.11 48.40 -3.19
CA ARG A 4 -60.31 47.31 -2.58
C ARG A 4 -60.58 46.06 -3.43
N GLY A 5 -59.66 45.20 -3.81
CA GLY A 5 -58.25 44.98 -3.50
C GLY A 5 -57.91 43.65 -4.17
N ARG A 6 -56.76 43.60 -4.84
CA ARG A 6 -56.39 42.65 -5.89
C ARG A 6 -56.31 41.19 -5.44
N ARG A 7 -56.64 40.32 -6.40
CA ARG A 7 -56.43 38.87 -6.38
C ARG A 7 -54.96 38.54 -6.10
N LEU A 8 -54.80 37.65 -5.13
CA LEU A 8 -53.64 36.82 -4.86
C LEU A 8 -53.30 36.00 -6.12
N LEU A 9 -52.15 36.27 -6.74
CA LEU A 9 -51.52 35.38 -7.71
C LEU A 9 -50.02 35.41 -7.46
N LEU A 10 -49.49 34.20 -7.27
CA LEU A 10 -48.17 33.88 -6.78
C LEU A 10 -47.06 34.58 -7.58
N LEU A 11 -46.20 35.33 -6.88
CA LEU A 11 -44.80 35.47 -7.28
C LEU A 11 -44.08 34.16 -6.94
N ILE A 12 -43.87 33.29 -7.93
CA ILE A 12 -42.74 32.35 -7.90
C ILE A 12 -41.60 33.08 -8.59
N ALA A 13 -40.87 33.88 -7.82
CA ALA A 13 -39.53 34.28 -8.21
C ALA A 13 -38.64 33.04 -8.09
N LEU A 14 -38.32 32.43 -9.23
CA LEU A 14 -37.24 31.47 -9.36
C LEU A 14 -35.94 32.17 -8.93
N ILE A 15 -35.61 32.07 -7.65
CA ILE A 15 -34.24 32.21 -7.18
C ILE A 15 -33.55 30.94 -7.68
N ALA A 16 -33.07 30.98 -8.92
CA ALA A 16 -31.98 30.13 -9.33
C ALA A 16 -30.78 30.58 -8.50
N LEU A 17 -30.64 29.99 -7.31
CA LEU A 17 -29.39 29.99 -6.59
C LEU A 17 -28.42 29.22 -7.48
N ALA A 18 -27.74 29.96 -8.36
CA ALA A 18 -26.55 29.47 -9.01
C ALA A 18 -25.56 29.18 -7.87
N VAL A 19 -25.57 27.95 -7.37
CA VAL A 19 -24.40 27.35 -6.78
C VAL A 19 -23.41 27.26 -7.93
N LEU A 20 -22.69 28.35 -8.14
CA LEU A 20 -21.45 28.30 -8.88
C LEU A 20 -20.64 27.21 -8.19
N PRO A 21 -20.22 26.14 -8.89
CA PRO A 21 -19.14 25.35 -8.35
C PRO A 21 -18.01 26.35 -8.13
N ALA A 22 -17.43 26.35 -6.92
CA ALA A 22 -16.15 27.00 -6.70
C ALA A 22 -15.26 26.53 -7.85
N ALA A 23 -15.00 27.43 -8.79
CA ALA A 23 -14.18 27.13 -9.93
C ALA A 23 -12.85 26.74 -9.33
N ALA A 24 -12.53 25.44 -9.37
CA ALA A 24 -11.17 24.97 -9.24
C ALA A 24 -10.37 25.89 -10.16
N GLN A 25 -9.50 26.74 -9.60
CA GLN A 25 -8.52 27.45 -10.42
C GLN A 25 -7.88 26.37 -11.27
N ALA A 26 -8.13 26.44 -12.59
CA ALA A 26 -7.66 25.45 -13.52
C ALA A 26 -6.13 25.52 -13.48
N GLN A 27 -5.52 24.63 -12.71
CA GLN A 27 -4.09 24.50 -12.59
C GLN A 27 -3.57 24.20 -13.99
N THR A 28 -2.97 25.20 -14.64
CA THR A 28 -2.49 25.03 -16.00
C THR A 28 -1.24 24.13 -15.92
N ALA A 29 -1.34 22.90 -16.44
CA ALA A 29 -0.21 21.96 -16.45
C ALA A 29 0.93 22.42 -17.38
N SER A 30 0.76 23.55 -18.08
CA SER A 30 1.81 24.14 -18.92
C SER A 30 3.08 24.35 -18.09
N GLY A 31 4.14 23.66 -18.52
CA GLY A 31 5.44 23.68 -17.90
C GLY A 31 5.76 22.47 -17.04
N PHE A 32 4.81 21.64 -16.57
CA PHE A 32 5.03 20.55 -15.60
C PHE A 32 5.59 19.23 -16.20
N GLY A 33 6.68 19.32 -16.97
CA GLY A 33 7.34 18.20 -17.63
C GLY A 33 6.95 18.08 -19.10
N ARG A 34 7.86 17.56 -19.92
CA ARG A 34 7.69 17.44 -21.39
C ARG A 34 7.18 16.06 -21.78
N CYS A 35 7.90 15.00 -21.42
CA CYS A 35 7.48 13.62 -21.62
C CYS A 35 7.71 12.79 -20.34
N PHE A 36 6.80 11.85 -20.08
CA PHE A 36 6.88 10.96 -18.94
C PHE A 36 7.23 9.54 -19.40
N HIS A 37 8.28 8.97 -18.82
CA HIS A 37 8.78 7.64 -19.14
C HIS A 37 8.74 6.76 -17.90
N ALA A 38 8.41 5.48 -18.07
CA ALA A 38 8.51 4.52 -16.99
C ALA A 38 9.18 3.21 -17.41
N VAL A 39 9.98 2.65 -16.51
CA VAL A 39 10.40 1.25 -16.55
C VAL A 39 9.71 0.54 -15.40
N VAL A 40 8.88 -0.45 -15.70
CA VAL A 40 8.07 -1.16 -14.72
C VAL A 40 8.49 -2.62 -14.72
N ILE A 41 8.98 -3.10 -13.59
CA ILE A 41 9.62 -4.41 -13.43
C ILE A 41 8.81 -5.23 -12.43
N GLY A 42 8.41 -6.44 -12.83
CA GLY A 42 7.76 -7.41 -11.95
C GLY A 42 8.44 -8.77 -12.03
N CYS A 43 8.99 -9.24 -10.91
CA CYS A 43 9.69 -10.53 -10.79
C CYS A 43 8.93 -11.45 -9.83
N GLN A 44 8.34 -12.52 -10.35
CA GLN A 44 7.47 -13.41 -9.59
C GLN A 44 7.87 -14.87 -9.69
N ASN A 45 8.15 -15.36 -10.90
CA ASN A 45 8.38 -16.78 -11.16
C ASN A 45 9.87 -17.12 -11.07
N TYR A 46 10.41 -17.05 -9.86
CA TYR A 46 11.82 -17.33 -9.58
C TYR A 46 12.21 -18.78 -9.88
N LYS A 47 13.40 -18.98 -10.46
CA LYS A 47 13.95 -20.30 -10.77
C LYS A 47 14.54 -20.99 -9.54
N HIS A 48 15.17 -20.22 -8.65
CA HIS A 48 15.96 -20.75 -7.53
C HIS A 48 15.54 -20.18 -6.16
N LEU A 49 14.66 -19.18 -6.14
CA LEU A 49 14.08 -18.60 -4.92
C LEU A 49 12.59 -18.96 -4.83
N ARG A 50 11.98 -18.64 -3.68
CA ARG A 50 10.54 -18.80 -3.48
C ARG A 50 9.77 -17.95 -4.49
N THR A 51 8.84 -18.56 -5.22
CA THR A 51 7.89 -17.86 -6.09
C THR A 51 7.00 -16.92 -5.28
N LEU A 52 6.87 -15.69 -5.75
CA LEU A 52 5.97 -14.67 -5.18
C LEU A 52 4.58 -14.80 -5.83
N LYS A 53 3.57 -14.08 -5.34
CA LYS A 53 2.18 -14.22 -5.86
C LYS A 53 1.67 -13.02 -6.66
N THR A 54 2.06 -11.80 -6.27
CA THR A 54 1.49 -10.55 -6.81
C THR A 54 2.36 -9.72 -7.76
N PRO A 55 3.72 -9.83 -7.81
CA PRO A 55 4.54 -8.88 -8.57
C PRO A 55 4.16 -8.69 -10.05
N LEU A 56 3.73 -9.74 -10.75
CA LEU A 56 3.26 -9.60 -12.14
C LEU A 56 1.95 -8.83 -12.24
N ALA A 57 1.02 -9.07 -11.31
CA ALA A 57 -0.26 -8.36 -11.26
C ALA A 57 -0.03 -6.88 -10.91
N ASP A 58 0.86 -6.62 -9.95
CA ASP A 58 1.25 -5.29 -9.50
C ASP A 58 1.89 -4.48 -10.63
N ALA A 59 2.93 -5.02 -11.27
CA ALA A 59 3.62 -4.38 -12.39
C ALA A 59 2.67 -4.08 -13.56
N LYS A 60 1.78 -5.02 -13.93
CA LYS A 60 0.79 -4.79 -15.00
C LYS A 60 -0.20 -3.68 -14.65
N ALA A 61 -0.69 -3.66 -13.41
CA ALA A 61 -1.66 -2.65 -12.96
C ALA A 61 -1.03 -1.26 -12.89
N VAL A 62 0.20 -1.15 -12.37
CA VAL A 62 0.95 0.11 -12.31
C VAL A 62 1.24 0.62 -13.72
N ALA A 63 1.76 -0.23 -14.61
CA ALA A 63 2.00 0.12 -16.01
C ALA A 63 0.75 0.63 -16.71
N LYS A 64 -0.40 -0.02 -16.48
CA LYS A 64 -1.68 0.40 -17.04
C LYS A 64 -2.09 1.80 -16.56
N VAL A 65 -2.07 2.04 -15.24
CA VAL A 65 -2.46 3.35 -14.68
C VAL A 65 -1.53 4.47 -15.15
N LEU A 66 -0.21 4.26 -15.14
CA LEU A 66 0.76 5.24 -15.63
C LEU A 66 0.54 5.59 -17.11
N LYS A 67 0.25 4.58 -17.95
CA LYS A 67 -0.01 4.80 -19.37
C LYS A 67 -1.34 5.50 -19.63
N GLU A 68 -2.42 5.02 -19.03
CA GLU A 68 -3.79 5.45 -19.35
C GLU A 68 -4.12 6.80 -18.73
N GLN A 69 -3.80 6.99 -17.46
CA GLN A 69 -4.20 8.18 -16.68
C GLN A 69 -3.12 9.26 -16.64
N TYR A 70 -1.84 8.91 -16.77
CA TYR A 70 -0.73 9.87 -16.68
C TYR A 70 0.03 10.06 -17.99
N GLY A 71 -0.28 9.27 -19.03
CA GLY A 71 0.34 9.41 -20.36
C GLY A 71 1.80 8.96 -20.44
N PHE A 72 2.28 8.13 -19.51
CA PHE A 72 3.65 7.63 -19.53
C PHE A 72 3.90 6.71 -20.74
N THR A 73 5.08 6.83 -21.32
CA THR A 73 5.66 5.80 -22.19
C THR A 73 6.26 4.72 -21.31
N VAL A 74 5.60 3.57 -21.22
CA VAL A 74 5.97 2.49 -20.29
C VAL A 74 6.71 1.35 -21.00
N ASN A 75 7.90 1.02 -20.50
CA ASN A 75 8.61 -0.23 -20.79
C ASN A 75 8.32 -1.23 -19.66
N LEU A 76 7.55 -2.28 -19.95
CA LEU A 76 7.13 -3.29 -18.98
C LEU A 76 8.01 -4.56 -19.09
N LEU A 77 8.69 -4.89 -18.00
CA LEU A 77 9.61 -6.02 -17.89
C LEU A 77 9.04 -7.03 -16.88
N LEU A 78 8.61 -8.19 -17.36
CA LEU A 78 8.03 -9.25 -16.55
C LEU A 78 8.95 -10.46 -16.55
N ASP A 79 9.27 -10.97 -15.36
CA ASP A 79 10.14 -12.13 -15.12
C ASP A 79 11.43 -12.08 -15.97
N LYS A 80 12.08 -10.92 -15.96
CA LYS A 80 13.34 -10.68 -16.68
C LYS A 80 14.54 -11.05 -15.83
N ASN A 81 15.56 -11.60 -16.47
CA ASN A 81 16.80 -11.93 -15.79
C ASN A 81 17.61 -10.66 -15.46
N ARG A 82 18.68 -10.81 -14.66
CA ARG A 82 19.56 -9.70 -14.27
C ARG A 82 20.05 -8.85 -15.44
N ASP A 83 20.54 -9.50 -16.49
CA ASP A 83 21.15 -8.82 -17.63
C ASP A 83 20.13 -8.09 -18.49
N GLU A 84 18.94 -8.67 -18.69
CA GLU A 84 17.83 -8.04 -19.41
C GLU A 84 17.34 -6.78 -18.69
N ILE A 85 17.24 -6.82 -17.36
CA ILE A 85 16.87 -5.64 -16.56
C ILE A 85 17.97 -4.58 -16.65
N MET A 86 19.22 -4.97 -16.44
CA MET A 86 20.35 -4.03 -16.47
C MET A 86 20.52 -3.39 -17.85
N LEU A 87 20.33 -4.15 -18.92
CA LEU A 87 20.34 -3.64 -20.29
C LEU A 87 19.26 -2.56 -20.45
N ALA A 88 18.02 -2.85 -20.07
CA ALA A 88 16.92 -1.88 -20.17
C ALA A 88 17.17 -0.59 -19.37
N LEU A 89 17.73 -0.70 -18.15
CA LEU A 89 18.10 0.45 -17.34
C LEU A 89 19.27 1.25 -17.95
N SER A 90 20.26 0.56 -18.53
CA SER A 90 21.41 1.21 -19.17
C SER A 90 21.03 2.01 -20.42
N GLU A 91 20.02 1.55 -21.18
CA GLU A 91 19.52 2.25 -22.37
C GLU A 91 18.86 3.59 -22.04
N LEU A 92 18.32 3.75 -20.82
CA LEU A 92 17.76 5.05 -20.37
C LEU A 92 18.79 6.17 -20.49
N ARG A 93 20.07 5.89 -20.27
CA ARG A 93 21.13 6.89 -20.37
C ARG A 93 21.30 7.43 -21.80
N LYS A 94 20.90 6.66 -22.82
CA LYS A 94 20.96 7.06 -24.23
C LYS A 94 19.68 7.77 -24.68
N THR A 95 18.53 7.36 -24.15
CA THR A 95 17.23 7.87 -24.61
C THR A 95 16.73 9.07 -23.80
N MET A 96 17.06 9.14 -22.51
CA MET A 96 16.55 10.13 -21.56
C MET A 96 17.48 11.34 -21.46
N THR A 97 17.59 12.09 -22.56
CA THR A 97 18.57 13.19 -22.71
C THR A 97 18.02 14.58 -22.44
N ALA A 98 16.71 14.78 -22.49
CA ALA A 98 16.08 16.09 -22.23
C ALA A 98 15.80 16.27 -20.73
N GLU A 99 16.15 17.43 -20.19
CA GLU A 99 16.00 17.68 -18.76
C GLU A 99 14.54 17.78 -18.33
N GLU A 100 13.66 18.22 -19.23
CA GLU A 100 12.24 18.41 -18.96
C GLU A 100 11.45 17.10 -18.93
N ASP A 101 12.05 15.99 -19.37
CA ASP A 101 11.43 14.67 -19.25
C ASP A 101 11.49 14.18 -17.80
N SER A 102 10.61 13.24 -17.45
CA SER A 102 10.53 12.63 -16.12
C SER A 102 10.56 11.12 -16.23
N LEU A 103 11.27 10.46 -15.32
CA LEU A 103 11.45 9.01 -15.30
C LEU A 103 10.91 8.40 -14.00
N LEU A 104 10.04 7.40 -14.13
CA LEU A 104 9.62 6.57 -13.01
C LEU A 104 10.14 5.14 -13.20
N ILE A 105 10.82 4.58 -12.20
CA ILE A 105 11.19 3.16 -12.19
C ILE A 105 10.34 2.47 -11.12
N TYR A 106 9.52 1.51 -11.50
CA TYR A 106 8.78 0.67 -10.57
C TYR A 106 9.41 -0.73 -10.53
N TYR A 107 9.65 -1.26 -9.34
CA TYR A 107 10.14 -2.61 -9.12
C TYR A 107 9.26 -3.34 -8.10
N ALA A 108 8.78 -4.54 -8.45
CA ALA A 108 8.12 -5.46 -7.54
C ALA A 108 8.81 -6.83 -7.61
N GLY A 109 9.23 -7.35 -6.46
CA GLY A 109 9.95 -8.62 -6.39
C GLY A 109 10.72 -8.80 -5.09
N HIS A 110 11.56 -9.82 -5.05
CA HIS A 110 12.46 -10.04 -3.93
C HIS A 110 13.52 -8.94 -3.86
N GLY A 111 13.90 -8.59 -2.63
CA GLY A 111 15.04 -7.75 -2.33
C GLY A 111 15.82 -8.33 -1.16
N TYR A 112 17.11 -8.04 -1.12
CA TYR A 112 18.02 -8.57 -0.10
C TYR A 112 18.86 -7.44 0.47
N LEU A 113 19.08 -7.49 1.79
CA LEU A 113 20.02 -6.65 2.51
C LEU A 113 21.15 -7.51 3.05
N ASP A 114 22.38 -7.17 2.69
CA ASP A 114 23.53 -7.64 3.43
C ASP A 114 23.75 -6.74 4.66
N GLU A 115 23.34 -7.20 5.85
CA GLU A 115 23.47 -6.44 7.09
C GLU A 115 24.92 -6.10 7.45
N ALA A 116 25.89 -6.88 6.99
CA ALA A 116 27.30 -6.67 7.31
C ALA A 116 27.88 -5.48 6.53
N SER A 117 27.52 -5.34 5.26
CA SER A 117 27.98 -4.24 4.40
C SER A 117 26.99 -3.08 4.31
N GLY A 118 25.73 -3.32 4.68
CA GLY A 118 24.62 -2.40 4.45
C GLY A 118 24.10 -2.40 3.01
N ALA A 119 24.66 -3.21 2.12
CA ALA A 119 24.33 -3.18 0.69
C ALA A 119 22.97 -3.81 0.39
N GLY A 120 22.15 -3.08 -0.37
CA GLY A 120 20.86 -3.53 -0.88
C GLY A 120 20.96 -4.14 -2.29
N TYR A 121 20.08 -5.10 -2.56
CA TYR A 121 20.00 -5.80 -3.82
C TYR A 121 18.55 -6.00 -4.24
N TRP A 122 18.25 -5.76 -5.51
CA TRP A 122 17.08 -6.35 -6.17
C TRP A 122 17.43 -7.74 -6.68
N GLN A 123 16.52 -8.69 -6.53
CA GLN A 123 16.71 -10.08 -6.97
C GLN A 123 15.81 -10.35 -8.19
N PRO A 124 16.38 -10.42 -9.41
CA PRO A 124 15.68 -10.84 -10.63
C PRO A 124 15.25 -12.32 -10.59
N VAL A 125 14.49 -12.79 -11.58
CA VAL A 125 13.93 -14.17 -11.54
C VAL A 125 14.96 -15.30 -11.64
N ASP A 126 16.16 -15.00 -12.14
CA ASP A 126 17.31 -15.91 -12.16
C ASP A 126 18.19 -15.77 -10.92
N ALA A 127 17.81 -14.94 -9.94
CA ALA A 127 18.53 -14.85 -8.68
C ALA A 127 18.64 -16.22 -8.00
N GLU A 128 19.84 -16.51 -7.51
CA GLU A 128 20.16 -17.70 -6.74
C GLU A 128 20.31 -17.34 -5.26
N LYS A 129 20.05 -18.32 -4.38
CA LYS A 129 20.25 -18.14 -2.94
C LYS A 129 21.75 -17.99 -2.65
N ASP A 130 22.09 -17.01 -1.82
CA ASP A 130 23.47 -16.75 -1.35
C ASP A 130 24.49 -16.51 -2.49
N ASN A 131 24.04 -16.05 -3.67
CA ASN A 131 24.90 -15.80 -4.83
C ASN A 131 24.61 -14.42 -5.45
N ILE A 132 25.42 -13.44 -5.03
CA ILE A 132 25.27 -12.04 -5.43
C ILE A 132 25.49 -11.78 -6.93
N VAL A 133 26.08 -12.72 -7.67
CA VAL A 133 26.34 -12.57 -9.12
C VAL A 133 25.03 -12.40 -9.90
N TYR A 134 23.96 -13.06 -9.46
CA TYR A 134 22.64 -13.00 -10.08
C TYR A 134 21.74 -11.93 -9.45
N TRP A 135 22.28 -11.09 -8.57
CA TRP A 135 21.53 -10.02 -7.93
C TRP A 135 21.93 -8.67 -8.54
N LEU A 136 21.03 -7.70 -8.49
CA LEU A 136 21.25 -6.35 -9.00
C LEU A 136 21.50 -5.39 -7.82
N PRO A 137 22.73 -4.91 -7.62
CA PRO A 137 23.03 -3.98 -6.52
C PRO A 137 22.29 -2.65 -6.71
N THR A 138 21.67 -2.14 -5.64
CA THR A 138 20.98 -0.83 -5.63
C THR A 138 21.95 0.33 -5.92
N SER A 139 23.23 0.15 -5.60
CA SER A 139 24.31 1.08 -5.90
C SER A 139 24.60 1.18 -7.41
N GLU A 140 24.47 0.10 -8.17
CA GLU A 140 24.58 0.14 -9.65
C GLU A 140 23.42 0.94 -10.25
N ILE A 141 22.21 0.76 -9.74
CA ILE A 141 21.03 1.54 -10.15
C ILE A 141 21.27 3.02 -9.84
N SER A 142 21.71 3.35 -8.62
CA SER A 142 22.03 4.73 -8.21
C SER A 142 23.09 5.36 -9.12
N ASN A 143 24.12 4.60 -9.49
CA ASN A 143 25.17 5.04 -10.42
C ASN A 143 24.62 5.36 -11.82
N LEU A 144 23.70 4.53 -12.34
CA LEU A 144 23.01 4.82 -13.59
C LEU A 144 22.16 6.09 -13.48
N LEU A 145 21.36 6.22 -12.42
CA LEU A 145 20.46 7.37 -12.21
C LEU A 145 21.20 8.70 -12.06
N ARG A 146 22.39 8.67 -11.46
CA ARG A 146 23.31 9.82 -11.40
C ARG A 146 23.68 10.34 -12.80
N ALA A 147 23.89 9.41 -13.74
CA ALA A 147 24.34 9.72 -15.10
C ALA A 147 23.20 10.11 -16.06
N ILE A 148 21.94 9.82 -15.73
CA ILE A 148 20.77 10.23 -16.52
C ILE A 148 20.56 11.75 -16.36
N ARG A 149 20.28 12.44 -17.47
CA ARG A 149 20.14 13.92 -17.52
C ARG A 149 18.78 14.46 -17.05
N VAL A 150 17.71 13.66 -17.15
CA VAL A 150 16.35 14.10 -16.80
C VAL A 150 16.29 14.71 -15.41
N ARG A 151 15.48 15.75 -15.23
CA ARG A 151 15.44 16.51 -13.97
C ARG A 151 14.78 15.73 -12.86
N HIS A 152 13.71 15.00 -13.13
CA HIS A 152 12.96 14.27 -12.10
C HIS A 152 13.03 12.76 -12.32
N VAL A 153 13.50 12.05 -11.30
CA VAL A 153 13.45 10.58 -11.23
C VAL A 153 12.80 10.16 -9.93
N LEU A 154 11.82 9.26 -10.04
CA LEU A 154 11.23 8.56 -8.91
C LEU A 154 11.46 7.05 -9.06
N VAL A 155 12.07 6.43 -8.06
CA VAL A 155 12.13 4.97 -7.94
C VAL A 155 11.06 4.53 -6.96
N VAL A 156 10.14 3.68 -7.38
CA VAL A 156 9.12 3.07 -6.53
C VAL A 156 9.44 1.59 -6.39
N ALA A 157 9.77 1.14 -5.19
CA ALA A 157 10.21 -0.22 -4.96
C ALA A 157 9.32 -0.93 -3.94
N ASP A 158 8.62 -1.94 -4.44
CA ASP A 158 7.78 -2.87 -3.70
C ASP A 158 8.55 -4.17 -3.46
N SER A 159 9.60 -4.06 -2.64
CA SER A 159 10.51 -5.15 -2.33
C SER A 159 11.10 -4.95 -0.94
N CYS A 160 11.41 -6.06 -0.25
CA CYS A 160 12.15 -6.00 1.01
C CYS A 160 13.44 -5.21 0.83
N TYR A 161 13.63 -4.22 1.70
CA TYR A 161 14.85 -3.42 1.77
C TYR A 161 15.20 -2.59 0.53
N SER A 162 14.22 -1.91 -0.04
CA SER A 162 14.51 -0.74 -0.89
C SER A 162 14.92 0.52 -0.11
N GLY A 163 14.85 0.49 1.22
CA GLY A 163 15.10 1.63 2.13
C GLY A 163 16.56 2.12 2.23
N GLU A 164 17.53 1.49 1.57
CA GLU A 164 18.91 2.01 1.45
C GLU A 164 19.08 2.95 0.24
N ILE A 165 18.17 2.87 -0.73
CA ILE A 165 18.10 3.84 -1.84
C ILE A 165 17.75 5.23 -1.28
N VAL A 166 17.49 5.41 0.02
CA VAL A 166 16.96 6.66 0.61
C VAL A 166 17.81 7.17 1.78
N MET A 167 18.18 8.45 1.76
CA MET A 167 18.93 9.15 2.83
C MET A 167 17.98 9.70 3.90
N ARG A 168 17.69 8.99 5.00
CA ARG A 168 16.76 9.46 6.06
C ARG A 168 17.03 10.92 6.50
N LYS A 169 16.29 11.88 5.94
CA LYS A 169 16.26 13.28 6.38
C LYS A 169 14.80 13.72 6.54
N SER A 170 14.60 14.58 7.54
CA SER A 170 13.29 15.08 7.96
C SER A 170 12.46 15.62 6.80
N GLU A 171 11.18 15.25 6.78
CA GLU A 171 10.15 15.77 5.86
C GLU A 171 10.28 17.29 5.70
N ALA A 172 10.44 17.74 4.45
CA ALA A 172 10.28 19.15 4.14
C ALA A 172 8.79 19.49 4.23
N GLN A 173 8.36 20.01 5.38
CA GLN A 173 7.00 20.52 5.55
C GLN A 173 6.79 21.79 4.72
N LEU A 174 5.64 21.86 4.06
CA LEU A 174 5.15 23.04 3.37
C LEU A 174 5.18 24.24 4.34
N PRO A 175 5.92 25.32 4.05
CA PRO A 175 5.80 26.55 4.83
C PRO A 175 4.36 27.05 4.72
N ALA A 176 3.73 27.40 5.85
CA ALA A 176 2.31 27.72 5.97
C ALA A 176 1.81 28.95 5.16
N ALA A 177 2.64 29.54 4.29
CA ALA A 177 2.36 30.76 3.54
C ALA A 177 2.62 30.67 2.02
N VAL A 178 2.95 29.48 1.48
CA VAL A 178 3.22 29.29 0.03
C VAL A 178 2.00 28.69 -0.65
N SER A 179 1.55 29.27 -1.77
CA SER A 179 0.47 28.68 -2.57
C SER A 179 0.90 27.34 -3.19
N ASN A 180 -0.04 26.42 -3.41
CA ASN A 180 0.26 25.10 -3.98
C ASN A 180 0.98 25.19 -5.34
N ASP A 181 0.58 26.14 -6.20
CA ASP A 181 1.22 26.37 -7.50
C ASP A 181 2.66 26.84 -7.36
N GLU A 182 2.93 27.78 -6.46
CA GLU A 182 4.28 28.27 -6.20
C GLU A 182 5.18 27.16 -5.66
N TRP A 183 4.65 26.32 -4.77
CA TRP A 183 5.35 25.14 -4.25
C TRP A 183 5.73 24.18 -5.38
N LEU A 184 4.76 23.78 -6.20
CA LEU A 184 4.98 22.84 -7.32
C LEU A 184 5.99 23.40 -8.34
N ARG A 185 5.95 24.71 -8.63
CA ARG A 185 6.93 25.38 -9.51
C ARG A 185 8.34 25.35 -8.91
N ARG A 186 8.49 25.54 -7.59
CA ARG A 186 9.78 25.44 -6.90
C ARG A 186 10.34 24.02 -6.97
N MET A 187 9.50 23.02 -6.71
CA MET A 187 9.90 21.60 -6.78
C MET A 187 10.32 21.21 -8.19
N GLN A 188 9.55 21.63 -9.19
CA GLN A 188 9.86 21.43 -10.59
C GLN A 188 11.20 22.05 -11.03
N ALA A 189 11.54 23.22 -10.51
CA ALA A 189 12.74 23.94 -10.96
C ALA A 189 14.03 23.21 -10.56
N LYS A 190 14.00 22.34 -9.56
CA LYS A 190 15.15 21.68 -8.96
C LYS A 190 15.27 20.22 -9.38
N ARG A 191 16.50 19.70 -9.41
CA ARG A 191 16.72 18.28 -9.72
C ARG A 191 16.14 17.39 -8.61
N SER A 192 15.36 16.39 -9.01
CA SER A 192 14.81 15.36 -8.13
C SER A 192 15.37 13.97 -8.46
N ARG A 193 15.69 13.23 -7.40
CA ARG A 193 16.17 11.86 -7.39
C ARG A 193 15.66 11.27 -6.08
N GLN A 194 14.47 10.72 -6.11
CA GLN A 194 13.79 10.23 -4.90
C GLN A 194 13.40 8.77 -5.07
N ALA A 195 13.27 8.08 -3.95
CA ALA A 195 12.77 6.74 -3.89
C ALA A 195 11.64 6.63 -2.87
N LEU A 196 10.58 5.94 -3.26
CA LEU A 196 9.44 5.52 -2.44
C LEU A 196 9.48 4.01 -2.31
N THR A 197 9.47 3.51 -1.08
CA THR A 197 9.81 2.12 -0.79
C THR A 197 8.81 1.51 0.17
N SER A 198 8.53 0.21 0.08
CA SER A 198 7.58 -0.46 0.98
C SER A 198 8.08 -0.62 2.42
N GLY A 199 9.39 -0.54 2.69
CA GLY A 199 9.95 -0.54 4.04
C GLY A 199 10.80 -1.77 4.42
N LEU A 200 11.10 -1.91 5.71
CA LEU A 200 12.17 -2.77 6.26
C LEU A 200 11.64 -3.91 7.18
N LYS A 201 12.31 -5.07 7.10
CA LYS A 201 12.48 -6.22 8.04
C LYS A 201 11.80 -7.56 7.75
N GLU A 202 10.73 -7.64 6.97
CA GLU A 202 10.05 -8.92 6.73
C GLU A 202 9.59 -9.04 5.27
N PRO A 203 9.43 -10.28 4.75
CA PRO A 203 8.94 -10.52 3.39
C PRO A 203 7.73 -9.64 3.07
N VAL A 204 7.74 -9.02 1.89
CA VAL A 204 6.59 -8.27 1.38
C VAL A 204 5.39 -9.22 1.37
N MET A 205 4.27 -8.78 1.94
CA MET A 205 3.05 -9.57 1.93
C MET A 205 2.64 -9.86 0.48
N ASP A 206 2.82 -11.13 0.09
CA ASP A 206 2.47 -11.68 -1.22
C ASP A 206 0.95 -11.88 -1.38
N GLY A 207 0.13 -11.22 -0.56
CA GLY A 207 -1.31 -11.35 -0.56
C GLY A 207 -1.99 -10.40 0.42
N GLY A 208 -3.31 -10.27 0.32
CA GLY A 208 -4.13 -9.42 1.20
C GLY A 208 -4.64 -8.12 0.55
N GLY A 209 -4.02 -7.65 -0.55
CA GLY A 209 -4.43 -6.45 -1.26
C GLY A 209 -5.49 -6.66 -2.37
N GLY A 210 -6.26 -7.75 -2.35
CA GLY A 210 -7.27 -8.02 -3.39
C GLY A 210 -6.67 -8.41 -4.76
N GLY A 211 -5.60 -9.20 -4.77
CA GLY A 211 -4.85 -9.59 -5.97
C GLY A 211 -3.56 -8.80 -6.20
N HIS A 212 -3.26 -7.86 -5.30
CA HIS A 212 -2.07 -7.03 -5.26
C HIS A 212 -1.36 -7.13 -3.92
N SER A 213 -0.07 -6.76 -3.86
CA SER A 213 0.60 -6.49 -2.58
C SER A 213 -0.10 -5.32 -1.86
N ILE A 214 0.09 -5.19 -0.54
CA ILE A 214 -0.52 -4.09 0.22
C ILE A 214 0.05 -2.73 -0.21
N PHE A 215 1.35 -2.65 -0.47
CA PHE A 215 2.00 -1.44 -0.95
C PHE A 215 1.54 -1.09 -2.38
N ALA A 216 1.51 -2.05 -3.31
CA ALA A 216 1.02 -1.83 -4.66
C ALA A 216 -0.45 -1.42 -4.68
N LYS A 217 -1.29 -2.02 -3.83
CA LYS A 217 -2.69 -1.62 -3.68
C LYS A 217 -2.80 -0.14 -3.27
N ALA A 218 -2.12 0.27 -2.19
CA ALA A 218 -2.15 1.64 -1.70
C ALA A 218 -1.64 2.64 -2.76
N LEU A 219 -0.57 2.29 -3.47
CA LEU A 219 -0.05 3.07 -4.60
C LEU A 219 -1.08 3.20 -5.73
N LEU A 220 -1.70 2.09 -6.13
CA LEU A 220 -2.70 2.07 -7.20
C LEU A 220 -3.94 2.89 -6.84
N GLU A 221 -4.41 2.81 -5.59
CA GLU A 221 -5.53 3.62 -5.08
C GLU A 221 -5.17 5.11 -5.13
N ALA A 222 -4.02 5.50 -4.58
CA ALA A 222 -3.54 6.89 -4.62
C ALA A 222 -3.45 7.43 -6.07
N LEU A 223 -2.91 6.63 -7.00
CA LEU A 223 -2.79 7.02 -8.40
C LEU A 223 -4.16 7.11 -9.11
N ARG A 224 -5.06 6.14 -8.89
CA ARG A 224 -6.37 6.07 -9.56
C ARG A 224 -7.36 7.11 -9.07
N GLU A 225 -7.28 7.50 -7.82
CA GLU A 225 -8.17 8.51 -7.23
C GLU A 225 -7.69 9.94 -7.49
N ASN A 226 -6.41 10.13 -7.78
CA ASN A 226 -5.83 11.45 -8.00
C ASN A 226 -6.40 12.15 -9.26
N ARG A 227 -6.73 13.43 -9.11
CA ARG A 227 -7.27 14.32 -10.15
C ARG A 227 -6.48 15.63 -10.30
N GLN A 228 -5.42 15.81 -9.53
CA GLN A 228 -4.59 17.02 -9.48
C GLN A 228 -3.11 16.70 -9.73
N ILE A 229 -2.27 17.73 -9.86
CA ILE A 229 -0.82 17.53 -9.86
C ILE A 229 -0.42 17.02 -8.47
N LEU A 230 0.24 15.86 -8.42
CA LEU A 230 0.62 15.18 -7.19
C LEU A 230 2.14 15.12 -7.09
N ASP A 231 2.71 15.81 -6.10
CA ASP A 231 4.12 15.67 -5.75
C ASP A 231 4.38 14.37 -4.98
N GLY A 232 5.63 13.90 -4.98
CA GLY A 232 5.99 12.64 -4.36
C GLY A 232 5.84 12.64 -2.84
N THR A 233 6.02 13.79 -2.17
CA THR A 233 5.76 13.92 -0.73
C THR A 233 4.28 13.65 -0.41
N ARG A 234 3.37 14.25 -1.18
CA ARG A 234 1.93 14.01 -1.03
C ARG A 234 1.54 12.58 -1.41
N LEU A 235 2.15 12.02 -2.45
CA LEU A 235 1.97 10.60 -2.82
C LEU A 235 2.36 9.69 -1.64
N PHE A 236 3.51 9.94 -1.01
CA PHE A 236 3.95 9.20 0.15
C PHE A 236 2.96 9.27 1.31
N SER A 237 2.44 10.46 1.65
CA SER A 237 1.43 10.61 2.71
C SER A 237 0.16 9.81 2.44
N LEU A 238 -0.25 9.67 1.17
CA LEU A 238 -1.42 8.86 0.79
C LEU A 238 -1.17 7.34 0.92
N ILE A 239 0.08 6.90 0.93
CA ILE A 239 0.47 5.47 0.95
C ILE A 239 0.88 5.01 2.35
N LYS A 240 1.56 5.87 3.11
CA LYS A 240 2.21 5.55 4.39
C LYS A 240 1.26 4.90 5.40
N ASP A 241 0.11 5.54 5.66
CA ASP A 241 -0.84 5.08 6.66
C ASP A 241 -1.62 3.83 6.21
N PRO A 242 -2.18 3.77 4.98
CA PRO A 242 -2.80 2.55 4.49
C PRO A 242 -1.88 1.33 4.57
N VAL A 243 -0.59 1.48 4.26
CA VAL A 243 0.35 0.36 4.35
C VAL A 243 0.66 0.01 5.80
N SER A 244 1.05 0.97 6.64
CA SER A 244 1.43 0.70 8.04
C SER A 244 0.29 0.15 8.90
N ASN A 245 -0.96 0.50 8.56
CA ASN A 245 -2.14 0.02 9.27
C ASN A 245 -2.61 -1.38 8.83
N ASN A 246 -2.19 -1.83 7.64
CA ASN A 246 -2.61 -3.10 7.06
C ASN A 246 -1.44 -4.08 6.89
N ALA A 247 -0.21 -3.69 7.25
CA ALA A 247 0.99 -4.51 7.19
C ALA A 247 2.00 -4.11 8.27
N LEU A 248 3.00 -4.96 8.52
CA LEU A 248 4.22 -4.61 9.27
C LEU A 248 5.16 -3.66 8.51
N GLN A 249 4.84 -3.40 7.24
CA GLN A 249 5.60 -2.54 6.37
C GLN A 249 5.52 -1.08 6.82
N GLN A 250 6.68 -0.41 6.84
CA GLN A 250 6.79 1.02 7.09
C GLN A 250 7.38 1.68 5.85
N PRO A 251 6.55 2.23 4.95
CA PRO A 251 7.04 2.86 3.75
C PRO A 251 8.02 3.99 4.06
N VAL A 252 9.02 4.16 3.20
CA VAL A 252 9.99 5.27 3.30
C VAL A 252 10.03 6.03 1.99
N TYR A 253 10.00 7.36 2.08
CA TYR A 253 10.20 8.28 0.98
C TYR A 253 11.37 9.22 1.26
N ASP A 254 12.40 9.20 0.41
CA ASP A 254 13.52 10.13 0.56
C ASP A 254 14.34 10.27 -0.74
N SER A 255 15.35 11.13 -0.67
CA SER A 255 16.36 11.35 -1.72
C SER A 255 17.32 10.17 -1.87
N ILE A 256 17.75 9.92 -3.12
CA ILE A 256 18.68 8.83 -3.43
C ILE A 256 20.14 9.24 -3.18
N PRO A 257 20.90 8.53 -2.33
CA PRO A 257 22.30 8.82 -2.06
C PRO A 257 23.13 9.08 -3.31
N MET A 258 23.97 10.12 -3.28
CA MET A 258 24.99 10.36 -4.30
C MET A 258 24.47 10.52 -5.75
N THR A 259 23.19 10.82 -5.97
CA THR A 259 22.61 10.96 -7.32
C THR A 259 22.43 12.40 -7.81
N GLY A 260 22.80 13.40 -7.01
CA GLY A 260 22.69 14.82 -7.37
C GLY A 260 21.30 15.42 -7.17
N HIS A 261 20.58 15.00 -6.13
CA HIS A 261 19.32 15.60 -5.71
C HIS A 261 19.52 17.06 -5.22
N GLU A 262 18.63 17.97 -5.62
CA GLU A 262 18.68 19.41 -5.32
C GLU A 262 17.40 19.92 -4.64
N MET A 263 16.71 19.08 -3.87
CA MET A 263 15.44 19.39 -3.19
C MET A 263 14.25 19.62 -4.14
N GLY A 264 14.31 19.14 -5.38
CA GLY A 264 13.12 19.02 -6.22
C GLY A 264 12.25 17.84 -5.80
N ASP A 265 11.04 17.75 -6.33
CA ASP A 265 10.16 16.59 -6.12
C ASP A 265 9.73 16.00 -7.47
N PHE A 266 9.38 14.72 -7.51
CA PHE A 266 8.73 14.13 -8.67
C PHE A 266 7.28 14.60 -8.74
N LEU A 267 6.81 14.97 -9.93
CA LEU A 267 5.46 15.47 -10.14
C LEU A 267 4.68 14.52 -11.06
N LEU A 268 3.65 13.88 -10.52
CA LEU A 268 2.68 13.09 -11.27
C LEU A 268 1.57 14.03 -11.79
N VAL A 269 1.52 14.18 -13.11
CA VAL A 269 0.56 15.07 -13.78
C VAL A 269 -0.46 14.22 -14.54
N PRO A 270 -1.74 14.17 -14.12
CA PRO A 270 -2.79 13.51 -14.89
C PRO A 270 -2.85 14.01 -16.33
N LYS A 271 -3.08 13.10 -17.28
CA LYS A 271 -3.10 13.37 -18.72
C LYS A 271 -4.14 14.42 -19.11
N GLU A 272 -5.23 14.50 -18.37
CA GLU A 272 -6.30 15.48 -18.56
C GLU A 272 -5.80 16.91 -18.31
N LEU A 273 -4.91 17.10 -17.34
CA LEU A 273 -4.34 18.41 -17.01
C LEU A 273 -3.29 18.83 -18.05
N GLN A 274 -2.53 17.88 -18.59
CA GLN A 274 -1.49 18.12 -19.61
C GLN A 274 -2.04 18.77 -20.89
N LYS A 275 -3.31 18.51 -21.24
CA LYS A 275 -3.95 18.99 -22.49
C LYS A 275 -4.39 20.45 -22.46
N GLY A 276 -4.21 21.18 -21.36
CA GLY A 276 -4.66 22.57 -21.18
C GLY A 276 -3.84 23.66 -21.87
N GLY A 277 -2.88 23.34 -22.76
CA GLY A 277 -2.01 24.31 -23.42
C GLY A 277 -1.63 23.96 -24.87
N ILE A 278 -2.34 24.60 -25.82
CA ILE A 278 -2.00 24.83 -27.23
C ILE A 278 -2.19 23.68 -28.25
N GLN A 279 -2.71 24.13 -29.41
CA GLN A 279 -3.12 23.50 -30.66
C GLN A 279 -2.32 22.27 -31.13
N ALA A 280 -3.08 21.23 -31.50
CA ALA A 280 -2.58 20.02 -32.14
C ALA A 280 -2.07 20.30 -33.58
N GLN A 281 -0.95 19.69 -33.92
CA GLN A 281 -0.55 19.38 -35.30
C GLN A 281 -0.23 17.88 -35.44
N PRO A 282 -0.31 17.33 -36.66
CA PRO A 282 -0.91 16.04 -36.88
C PRO A 282 0.04 14.85 -36.71
N GLU A 283 -0.62 13.75 -36.41
CA GLU A 283 -0.11 12.44 -36.04
C GLU A 283 0.56 11.75 -37.24
N HIS A 284 1.79 11.28 -37.06
CA HIS A 284 2.47 10.46 -38.05
C HIS A 284 1.94 9.02 -37.95
N LYS A 285 1.07 8.63 -38.87
CA LYS A 285 0.60 7.25 -39.02
C LYS A 285 1.73 6.38 -39.56
N ALA A 286 2.22 5.45 -38.75
CA ALA A 286 2.93 4.27 -39.23
C ALA A 286 1.92 3.15 -39.46
N ASP A 287 1.85 2.71 -40.72
CA ASP A 287 1.02 1.65 -41.26
C ASP A 287 1.47 0.29 -40.71
N LEU A 288 0.57 -0.43 -40.04
CA LEU A 288 0.75 -1.82 -39.63
C LEU A 288 -0.40 -2.65 -40.19
N SER A 289 -0.35 -2.86 -41.49
CA SER A 289 -1.18 -3.81 -42.21
C SER A 289 -0.35 -5.01 -42.65
N PHE A 290 0.00 -5.93 -41.74
CA PHE A 290 0.40 -7.28 -42.16
C PHE A 290 0.16 -8.32 -41.06
N LEU A 291 -0.47 -9.42 -41.47
CA LEU A 291 -0.72 -10.71 -40.78
C LEU A 291 -2.01 -10.84 -39.95
N GLN A 292 -3.11 -11.01 -40.68
CA GLN A 292 -4.20 -11.90 -40.28
C GLN A 292 -4.08 -13.23 -41.04
N ARG A 293 -4.12 -14.34 -40.29
CA ARG A 293 -4.61 -15.71 -40.63
C ARG A 293 -3.61 -16.83 -40.30
N SER A 294 -3.91 -17.56 -39.23
CA SER A 294 -4.39 -18.96 -39.31
C SER A 294 -4.86 -19.40 -37.92
N GLY A 295 -6.05 -20.00 -37.90
CA GLY A 295 -6.67 -20.53 -36.69
C GLY A 295 -6.20 -21.95 -36.39
N GLY A 296 -6.36 -22.34 -35.13
CA GLY A 296 -6.21 -23.71 -34.66
C GLY A 296 -6.83 -23.82 -33.26
N ASN A 297 -8.04 -24.37 -33.20
CA ASN A 297 -8.75 -24.70 -31.98
C ASN A 297 -7.96 -25.74 -31.17
N SER A 298 -7.80 -25.50 -29.87
CA SER A 298 -7.76 -26.57 -28.88
C SER A 298 -8.37 -26.03 -27.58
N ALA A 299 -9.52 -26.59 -27.22
CA ALA A 299 -10.15 -26.39 -25.94
C ALA A 299 -9.21 -26.92 -24.85
N ALA A 300 -8.69 -26.02 -24.02
CA ALA A 300 -8.04 -26.35 -22.77
C ALA A 300 -8.99 -25.97 -21.63
N THR A 301 -9.49 -27.02 -21.01
CA THR A 301 -10.27 -27.09 -19.78
C THR A 301 -9.85 -26.06 -18.72
N LEU A 302 -10.86 -25.40 -18.16
CA LEU A 302 -10.78 -24.60 -16.94
C LEU A 302 -10.01 -25.37 -15.86
N PRO A 303 -8.99 -24.79 -15.21
CA PRO A 303 -8.42 -25.40 -14.01
C PRO A 303 -9.48 -25.41 -12.91
N GLU A 304 -9.66 -26.60 -12.35
CA GLU A 304 -10.61 -26.96 -11.33
C GLU A 304 -10.58 -26.01 -10.12
N LYS A 305 -11.77 -25.78 -9.56
CA LYS A 305 -11.97 -25.23 -8.22
C LYS A 305 -10.96 -25.83 -7.23
N PRO A 306 -10.39 -25.05 -6.30
CA PRO A 306 -9.60 -25.64 -5.23
C PRO A 306 -10.46 -26.69 -4.49
N ARG A 307 -9.87 -27.88 -4.39
CA ARG A 307 -10.44 -29.06 -3.74
C ARG A 307 -10.99 -28.66 -2.38
N GLN A 308 -12.29 -28.85 -2.21
CA GLN A 308 -12.92 -28.87 -0.89
C GLN A 308 -12.24 -29.99 -0.12
N ASN A 309 -11.39 -29.63 0.85
CA ASN A 309 -10.90 -30.60 1.80
C ASN A 309 -12.09 -30.96 2.71
N ALA A 310 -12.64 -32.14 2.46
CA ALA A 310 -13.68 -32.76 3.26
C ALA A 310 -13.08 -33.17 4.60
N ASP A 311 -13.20 -32.26 5.58
CA ASP A 311 -13.67 -32.54 6.94
C ASP A 311 -13.69 -31.20 7.71
N LEU A 312 -14.59 -30.31 7.31
CA LEU A 312 -15.03 -29.26 8.23
C LEU A 312 -15.87 -29.97 9.29
N GLN A 313 -15.28 -30.23 10.46
CA GLN A 313 -16.09 -30.40 11.66
C GLN A 313 -17.11 -29.25 11.67
N LYS A 314 -18.39 -29.60 11.75
CA LYS A 314 -19.50 -28.65 11.61
C LYS A 314 -19.47 -27.70 12.82
N GLY A 315 -18.66 -26.65 12.73
CA GLY A 315 -18.38 -25.71 13.80
C GLY A 315 -19.65 -25.04 14.31
N ARG A 316 -19.65 -24.66 15.58
CA ARG A 316 -20.75 -23.95 16.23
C ARG A 316 -20.81 -22.52 15.71
N THR A 317 -21.95 -22.11 15.17
CA THR A 317 -22.16 -20.71 14.76
C THR A 317 -22.51 -19.83 15.96
N ILE A 318 -21.81 -18.70 16.09
CA ILE A 318 -22.02 -17.66 17.11
C ILE A 318 -22.10 -16.32 16.38
N GLY A 319 -23.30 -15.92 15.94
CA GLY A 319 -23.48 -14.74 15.10
C GLY A 319 -22.69 -14.86 13.79
N GLN A 320 -21.72 -13.98 13.56
CA GLN A 320 -20.83 -14.01 12.39
C GLN A 320 -19.63 -14.97 12.52
N TYR A 321 -19.49 -15.63 13.67
CA TYR A 321 -18.32 -16.46 13.96
C TYR A 321 -18.66 -17.94 13.85
N ILE A 322 -17.67 -18.75 13.43
CA ILE A 322 -17.73 -20.21 13.41
C ILE A 322 -16.62 -20.71 14.34
N ASP A 323 -17.03 -21.27 15.50
CA ASP A 323 -16.14 -21.89 16.47
C ASP A 323 -15.96 -23.39 16.12
N TYR A 324 -14.72 -23.83 15.93
CA TYR A 324 -14.42 -25.21 15.58
C TYR A 324 -14.24 -26.13 16.80
N GLY A 325 -14.25 -25.58 18.03
CA GLY A 325 -14.11 -26.35 19.26
C GLY A 325 -12.69 -26.86 19.53
N ASP A 326 -11.74 -26.59 18.64
CA ASP A 326 -10.30 -26.86 18.80
C ASP A 326 -9.51 -25.65 19.34
N GLY A 327 -10.24 -24.62 19.79
CA GLY A 327 -9.69 -23.35 20.24
C GLY A 327 -9.46 -22.34 19.11
N THR A 328 -9.88 -22.65 17.88
CA THR A 328 -9.90 -21.70 16.76
C THR A 328 -11.32 -21.22 16.44
N ILE A 329 -11.42 -19.99 15.95
CA ILE A 329 -12.69 -19.38 15.56
C ILE A 329 -12.52 -18.56 14.28
N THR A 330 -13.41 -18.72 13.29
CA THR A 330 -13.38 -17.94 12.04
C THR A 330 -14.44 -16.85 12.06
N ASP A 331 -14.04 -15.63 11.75
CA ASP A 331 -14.96 -14.54 11.43
C ASP A 331 -15.36 -14.63 9.95
N THR A 332 -16.62 -14.92 9.68
CA THR A 332 -17.13 -15.08 8.31
C THR A 332 -17.20 -13.77 7.53
N LYS A 333 -17.14 -12.60 8.20
CA LYS A 333 -17.13 -11.30 7.51
C LYS A 333 -15.75 -10.93 6.99
N SER A 334 -14.72 -11.07 7.82
CA SER A 334 -13.33 -10.80 7.42
C SER A 334 -12.65 -11.98 6.74
N GLY A 335 -13.15 -13.20 6.95
CA GLY A 335 -12.52 -14.44 6.50
C GLY A 335 -11.32 -14.86 7.37
N LEU A 336 -11.05 -14.15 8.47
CA LEU A 336 -9.91 -14.38 9.34
C LEU A 336 -10.20 -15.48 10.36
N MET A 337 -9.22 -16.35 10.61
CA MET A 337 -9.24 -17.33 11.68
C MET A 337 -8.38 -16.85 12.85
N TRP A 338 -8.93 -16.92 14.05
CA TRP A 338 -8.35 -16.40 15.28
C TRP A 338 -8.14 -17.51 16.30
N LYS A 339 -7.15 -17.35 17.19
CA LYS A 339 -7.16 -18.06 18.47
C LYS A 339 -8.32 -17.53 19.29
N ARG A 340 -9.17 -18.44 19.77
CA ARG A 340 -10.39 -18.10 20.50
C ARG A 340 -10.08 -17.54 21.88
N CYS A 341 -8.98 -17.95 22.50
CA CYS A 341 -8.48 -17.39 23.75
C CYS A 341 -7.36 -16.35 23.51
N PRO A 342 -7.29 -15.29 24.34
CA PRO A 342 -6.10 -14.45 24.37
C PRO A 342 -4.90 -15.24 24.91
N GLU A 343 -3.69 -14.80 24.61
CA GLU A 343 -2.48 -15.51 25.03
C GLU A 343 -2.39 -15.58 26.56
N GLY A 344 -2.01 -16.75 27.07
CA GLY A 344 -2.02 -17.09 28.49
C GLY A 344 -3.31 -17.77 29.00
N LEU A 345 -4.43 -17.64 28.28
CA LEU A 345 -5.68 -18.35 28.57
C LEU A 345 -5.88 -19.57 27.66
N PHE A 346 -6.55 -20.60 28.19
CA PHE A 346 -6.91 -21.82 27.47
C PHE A 346 -8.19 -22.46 28.04
N GLY A 347 -8.61 -23.59 27.45
CA GLY A 347 -9.90 -24.22 27.73
C GLY A 347 -11.00 -23.76 26.77
N VAL A 348 -12.14 -24.45 26.78
CA VAL A 348 -13.24 -24.21 25.81
C VAL A 348 -13.83 -22.81 25.95
N ASN A 349 -13.83 -22.23 27.16
CA ASN A 349 -14.26 -20.86 27.40
C ASN A 349 -13.13 -19.94 27.86
N CYS A 350 -11.86 -20.29 27.66
CA CYS A 350 -10.73 -19.45 28.07
C CYS A 350 -10.74 -19.16 29.58
N GLU A 351 -11.15 -20.13 30.40
CA GLU A 351 -11.30 -19.98 31.85
C GLU A 351 -10.07 -20.46 32.63
N GLU A 352 -9.16 -21.16 31.96
CA GLU A 352 -7.94 -21.68 32.55
C GLU A 352 -6.74 -20.80 32.18
N GLY A 353 -5.76 -20.71 33.08
CA GLY A 353 -4.60 -19.86 32.93
C GLY A 353 -4.82 -18.42 33.40
N LYS A 354 -3.97 -17.51 32.93
CA LYS A 354 -4.07 -16.06 33.16
C LYS A 354 -3.62 -15.33 31.92
N ILE A 355 -4.24 -14.20 31.59
CA ILE A 355 -3.78 -13.39 30.45
C ILE A 355 -2.32 -13.01 30.66
N GLU A 356 -1.50 -13.34 29.66
CA GLU A 356 -0.11 -12.91 29.58
C GLU A 356 -0.02 -11.60 28.79
N THR A 357 0.85 -10.71 29.25
CA THR A 357 1.13 -9.43 28.57
C THR A 357 2.58 -9.40 28.11
N TYR A 358 2.81 -8.69 27.01
CA TYR A 358 4.11 -8.70 26.33
C TYR A 358 4.48 -7.30 25.87
N LYS A 359 5.77 -6.99 25.93
CA LYS A 359 6.32 -5.82 25.23
C LYS A 359 6.22 -6.03 23.74
N TRP A 360 5.93 -4.97 23.00
CA TRP A 360 5.66 -5.06 21.56
C TRP A 360 6.87 -5.59 20.78
N ASP A 361 8.09 -5.31 21.21
CA ASP A 361 9.30 -5.79 20.52
C ASP A 361 9.51 -7.31 20.69
N ASP A 362 9.02 -7.88 21.79
CA ASP A 362 9.24 -9.27 22.15
C ASP A 362 8.22 -10.20 21.49
N VAL A 363 7.02 -9.69 21.14
CA VAL A 363 5.91 -10.51 20.61
C VAL A 363 6.27 -11.23 19.30
N PHE A 364 7.01 -10.60 18.40
CA PHE A 364 7.33 -11.17 17.08
C PHE A 364 8.28 -12.36 17.20
N GLN A 365 9.24 -12.30 18.12
CA GLN A 365 10.11 -13.45 18.39
C GLN A 365 9.38 -14.52 19.19
N ARG A 366 8.54 -14.12 20.16
CA ARG A 366 7.78 -15.04 21.01
C ARG A 366 6.83 -15.91 20.19
N PHE A 367 6.12 -15.32 19.24
CA PHE A 367 5.10 -16.01 18.44
C PHE A 367 5.60 -16.44 17.05
N LYS A 368 6.90 -16.40 16.83
CA LYS A 368 7.51 -16.90 15.59
C LYS A 368 7.36 -18.42 15.53
N ASN A 369 6.76 -18.91 14.44
CA ASN A 369 6.61 -20.35 14.14
C ASN A 369 5.88 -21.16 15.23
N ILE A 370 4.94 -20.56 15.96
CA ILE A 370 4.16 -21.34 16.93
C ILE A 370 3.22 -22.29 16.19
N GLU A 371 3.07 -23.50 16.73
CA GLU A 371 2.09 -24.47 16.24
C GLU A 371 0.90 -24.52 17.20
N TYR A 372 -0.30 -24.31 16.66
CA TYR A 372 -1.53 -24.37 17.43
C TYR A 372 -2.69 -24.84 16.54
N ALA A 373 -3.49 -25.78 17.05
CA ALA A 373 -4.62 -26.39 16.34
C ALA A 373 -4.27 -26.90 14.92
N GLY A 374 -3.06 -27.45 14.75
CA GLY A 374 -2.59 -27.97 13.46
C GLY A 374 -2.12 -26.90 12.46
N TYR A 375 -1.98 -25.65 12.89
CA TYR A 375 -1.51 -24.54 12.06
C TYR A 375 -0.24 -23.93 12.63
N SER A 376 0.68 -23.52 11.74
CA SER A 376 1.96 -22.91 12.10
C SER A 376 2.10 -21.44 11.62
N ASP A 377 1.02 -20.89 11.06
CA ASP A 377 0.96 -19.57 10.42
C ASP A 377 0.27 -18.51 11.31
N TRP A 378 0.43 -18.65 12.63
CA TRP A 378 -0.11 -17.72 13.61
C TRP A 378 0.77 -16.48 13.75
N ARG A 379 0.14 -15.31 13.84
CA ARG A 379 0.81 -14.01 14.00
C ARG A 379 -0.02 -13.02 14.79
N LEU A 380 0.58 -11.89 15.11
CA LEU A 380 -0.18 -10.73 15.56
C LEU A 380 -1.06 -10.18 14.42
N PRO A 381 -2.28 -9.72 14.73
CA PRO A 381 -3.15 -9.06 13.78
C PRO A 381 -2.66 -7.65 13.48
N THR A 382 -2.87 -7.17 12.26
CA THR A 382 -2.73 -5.74 11.96
C THR A 382 -3.79 -4.94 12.71
N ILE A 383 -3.61 -3.62 12.86
CA ILE A 383 -4.62 -2.80 13.53
C ILE A 383 -5.96 -2.83 12.78
N ALA A 384 -5.94 -2.92 11.45
CA ALA A 384 -7.15 -3.07 10.65
C ALA A 384 -7.89 -4.37 10.97
N GLU A 385 -7.17 -5.50 11.12
CA GLU A 385 -7.73 -6.79 11.48
C GLU A 385 -8.24 -6.82 12.92
N LEU A 386 -7.46 -6.33 13.89
CA LEU A 386 -7.86 -6.36 15.30
C LEU A 386 -9.12 -5.52 15.55
N LYS A 387 -9.27 -4.39 14.86
CA LYS A 387 -10.48 -3.56 14.88
C LYS A 387 -11.75 -4.30 14.44
N THR A 388 -11.62 -5.35 13.63
CA THR A 388 -12.79 -6.15 13.19
C THR A 388 -13.45 -6.89 14.35
N LEU A 389 -12.71 -7.16 15.43
CA LEU A 389 -13.24 -7.82 16.63
C LEU A 389 -14.04 -6.88 17.54
N VAL A 390 -13.93 -5.55 17.34
CA VAL A 390 -14.67 -4.57 18.14
C VAL A 390 -16.18 -4.68 17.86
N TYR A 391 -16.90 -5.12 18.88
CA TYR A 391 -18.34 -5.31 18.89
C TYR A 391 -19.00 -4.41 19.93
N CYS A 392 -19.82 -3.47 19.48
CA CYS A 392 -20.64 -2.63 20.35
C CYS A 392 -22.03 -3.27 20.46
N SER A 393 -22.43 -3.70 21.65
CA SER A 393 -23.71 -4.40 21.83
C SER A 393 -24.93 -3.53 21.49
N ASN A 394 -24.82 -2.21 21.62
CA ASN A 394 -25.86 -1.25 21.21
C ASN A 394 -25.83 -0.91 19.70
N GLY A 395 -24.84 -1.42 18.95
CA GLY A 395 -24.67 -1.19 17.51
C GLY A 395 -24.18 0.21 17.12
N VAL A 396 -23.89 1.10 18.07
CA VAL A 396 -23.51 2.49 17.80
C VAL A 396 -22.01 2.70 18.04
N LYS A 397 -21.31 3.08 16.98
CA LYS A 397 -19.93 3.57 17.03
C LYS A 397 -19.91 5.08 16.85
N ASP A 398 -19.10 5.75 17.66
CA ASP A 398 -18.69 7.13 17.45
C ASP A 398 -17.99 7.25 16.08
N LYS A 399 -18.34 8.29 15.33
CA LYS A 399 -17.86 8.48 13.95
C LYS A 399 -16.41 8.97 13.88
N ASP A 400 -15.93 9.63 14.93
CA ASP A 400 -14.63 10.30 14.96
C ASP A 400 -13.54 9.36 15.52
N TYR A 401 -13.88 8.52 16.50
CA TYR A 401 -12.90 7.66 17.19
C TYR A 401 -13.18 6.15 17.07
N GLY A 402 -14.31 5.77 16.44
CA GLY A 402 -14.71 4.37 16.32
C GLY A 402 -15.02 3.69 17.65
N ARG A 403 -15.18 4.46 18.73
CA ARG A 403 -15.52 3.97 20.07
C ARG A 403 -16.95 3.51 20.13
N CYS A 404 -17.23 2.50 20.95
CA CYS A 404 -18.59 2.16 21.32
C CYS A 404 -19.15 3.24 22.26
N ASN A 405 -20.35 3.73 21.94
CA ASN A 405 -21.00 4.78 22.73
C ASN A 405 -21.50 4.27 24.09
N GLU A 406 -21.85 5.20 24.98
CA GLU A 406 -22.49 4.90 26.27
C GLU A 406 -23.64 3.90 26.12
N GLY A 407 -23.64 2.87 26.98
CA GLY A 407 -24.62 1.78 26.96
C GLY A 407 -24.21 0.53 26.18
N SER A 408 -23.01 0.48 25.60
CA SER A 408 -22.44 -0.79 25.14
C SER A 408 -21.94 -1.64 26.31
N GLU A 409 -22.03 -2.97 26.14
CA GLU A 409 -21.46 -3.94 27.07
C GLU A 409 -19.94 -3.82 27.08
N GLU A 410 -19.36 -3.90 28.28
CA GLU A 410 -17.94 -3.96 28.50
C GLU A 410 -17.56 -5.40 28.88
N PRO A 411 -16.58 -6.01 28.19
CA PRO A 411 -15.80 -5.46 27.08
C PRO A 411 -16.55 -5.47 25.74
N THR A 412 -16.16 -4.53 24.87
CA THR A 412 -16.66 -4.30 23.51
C THR A 412 -16.16 -5.31 22.48
N ILE A 413 -16.31 -6.59 22.80
CA ILE A 413 -16.01 -7.75 21.97
C ILE A 413 -17.11 -8.79 22.21
N ASN A 414 -17.46 -9.58 21.19
CA ASN A 414 -18.48 -10.62 21.37
C ASN A 414 -17.97 -11.70 22.32
N GLN A 415 -18.37 -11.63 23.60
CA GLN A 415 -17.94 -12.55 24.66
C GLN A 415 -18.40 -14.00 24.46
N GLN A 416 -19.42 -14.26 23.64
CA GLN A 416 -19.77 -15.64 23.29
C GLN A 416 -18.73 -16.24 22.32
N ALA A 417 -18.27 -15.43 21.37
CA ALA A 417 -17.24 -15.81 20.41
C ALA A 417 -15.84 -15.82 21.05
N PHE A 418 -15.51 -14.79 21.84
CA PHE A 418 -14.21 -14.58 22.49
C PHE A 418 -14.36 -14.46 24.01
N PRO A 419 -14.66 -15.58 24.70
CA PRO A 419 -14.95 -15.57 26.13
C PRO A 419 -13.74 -15.17 26.96
N ASN A 420 -14.01 -14.60 28.13
CA ASN A 420 -13.02 -14.14 29.11
C ASN A 420 -11.95 -13.20 28.51
N THR A 421 -12.28 -12.49 27.43
CA THR A 421 -11.47 -11.35 27.01
C THR A 421 -11.65 -10.25 28.06
N GLU A 422 -10.56 -9.70 28.59
CA GLU A 422 -10.63 -8.58 29.53
C GLU A 422 -10.89 -7.25 28.81
N ALA A 423 -11.49 -6.30 29.51
CA ALA A 423 -11.65 -4.91 29.07
C ALA A 423 -10.32 -4.14 29.18
N ASN A 424 -9.34 -4.58 28.40
CA ASN A 424 -7.96 -4.10 28.49
C ASN A 424 -7.37 -3.81 27.10
N TYR A 425 -6.12 -3.37 27.06
CA TYR A 425 -5.35 -3.10 25.85
C TYR A 425 -4.87 -4.39 25.20
N PHE A 426 -5.07 -4.49 23.90
CA PHE A 426 -4.58 -5.58 23.07
C PHE A 426 -3.69 -5.05 21.96
N TRP A 427 -2.47 -5.54 21.92
CA TRP A 427 -1.51 -5.18 20.88
C TRP A 427 -2.00 -5.65 19.51
N SER A 428 -1.89 -4.76 18.53
CA SER A 428 -1.78 -5.17 17.13
C SER A 428 -0.31 -5.28 16.75
N GLY A 429 -0.02 -6.00 15.68
CA GLY A 429 1.28 -6.00 15.02
C GLY A 429 1.53 -4.77 14.15
N SER A 430 0.66 -3.76 14.13
CA SER A 430 0.90 -2.56 13.31
C SER A 430 1.79 -1.54 14.05
N PRO A 431 2.94 -1.14 13.49
CA PRO A 431 3.76 -0.07 14.05
C PRO A 431 3.10 1.30 13.82
N HIS A 432 3.49 2.31 14.61
CA HIS A 432 3.10 3.68 14.30
C HIS A 432 3.95 4.23 13.15
N ALA A 433 3.31 4.86 12.17
CA ALA A 433 3.98 5.26 10.94
C ALA A 433 5.00 6.41 11.14
N ASP A 434 4.73 7.31 12.09
CA ASP A 434 5.56 8.50 12.32
C ASP A 434 6.56 8.36 13.47
N ASN A 435 6.43 7.33 14.30
CA ASN A 435 7.28 7.17 15.48
C ASN A 435 7.60 5.69 15.71
N SER A 436 8.88 5.34 15.58
CA SER A 436 9.36 3.96 15.75
C SER A 436 9.18 3.42 17.16
N ASP A 437 9.01 4.26 18.18
CA ASP A 437 8.87 3.85 19.58
C ASP A 437 7.41 3.52 19.93
N LEU A 438 6.48 3.76 19.01
CA LEU A 438 5.05 3.59 19.22
C LEU A 438 4.49 2.47 18.34
N ALA A 439 3.46 1.79 18.84
CA ALA A 439 2.69 0.80 18.10
C ALA A 439 1.19 0.95 18.38
N TRP A 440 0.36 0.36 17.53
CA TRP A 440 -1.10 0.41 17.65
C TRP A 440 -1.66 -0.70 18.54
N TYR A 441 -2.64 -0.34 19.37
CA TYR A 441 -3.45 -1.27 20.15
C TYR A 441 -4.95 -1.02 19.94
N VAL A 442 -5.78 -1.98 20.36
CA VAL A 442 -7.23 -1.81 20.59
C VAL A 442 -7.52 -1.93 22.08
N HIS A 443 -8.29 -0.98 22.62
CA HIS A 443 -8.78 -1.02 24.00
C HIS A 443 -10.21 -1.55 24.02
N PHE A 444 -10.39 -2.78 24.48
CA PHE A 444 -11.71 -3.42 24.46
C PHE A 444 -12.68 -2.88 25.52
N ALA A 445 -12.27 -2.02 26.46
CA ALA A 445 -13.26 -1.35 27.32
C ALA A 445 -14.18 -0.41 26.51
N TYR A 446 -13.63 0.26 25.48
CA TYR A 446 -14.35 1.28 24.71
C TYR A 446 -14.39 1.02 23.21
N GLY A 447 -13.71 -0.01 22.73
CA GLY A 447 -13.62 -0.34 21.30
C GLY A 447 -12.77 0.63 20.49
N SER A 448 -12.06 1.57 21.13
CA SER A 448 -11.12 2.46 20.43
C SER A 448 -9.80 1.76 20.14
N SER A 449 -9.17 2.17 19.04
CA SER A 449 -7.73 2.01 18.86
C SER A 449 -6.97 3.27 19.23
N SER A 450 -5.75 3.12 19.71
CA SER A 450 -4.79 4.23 19.85
C SER A 450 -3.37 3.68 19.76
N ILE A 451 -2.38 4.52 20.03
CA ILE A 451 -0.97 4.17 20.06
C ILE A 451 -0.44 4.16 21.49
N SER A 452 0.49 3.25 21.78
CA SER A 452 1.18 3.12 23.06
C SER A 452 2.67 2.92 22.82
N ASN A 453 3.49 3.19 23.84
CA ASN A 453 4.92 2.95 23.77
C ASN A 453 5.19 1.45 23.74
N ARG A 454 6.04 1.01 22.81
CA ARG A 454 6.40 -0.41 22.59
C ARG A 454 7.04 -1.08 23.82
N VAL A 455 7.54 -0.30 24.79
CA VAL A 455 8.06 -0.82 26.07
C VAL A 455 6.96 -1.24 27.06
N ASN A 456 5.72 -0.81 26.84
CA ASN A 456 4.57 -1.23 27.64
C ASN A 456 4.19 -2.67 27.33
N SER A 457 3.64 -3.36 28.32
CA SER A 457 3.20 -4.75 28.18
C SER A 457 1.68 -4.82 28.11
N ASP A 458 1.14 -5.22 26.97
CA ASP A 458 -0.29 -5.37 26.72
C ASP A 458 -0.63 -6.80 26.28
N ALA A 459 -1.91 -7.16 26.34
CA ALA A 459 -2.38 -8.50 25.98
C ALA A 459 -2.28 -8.74 24.47
N VAL A 460 -2.25 -10.00 24.05
CA VAL A 460 -2.16 -10.39 22.64
C VAL A 460 -3.21 -11.43 22.31
N ARG A 461 -3.74 -11.35 21.09
CA ARG A 461 -4.57 -12.39 20.48
C ARG A 461 -4.07 -12.63 19.07
N LEU A 462 -3.88 -13.90 18.71
CA LEU A 462 -3.29 -14.26 17.42
C LEU A 462 -4.34 -14.54 16.37
N VAL A 463 -3.97 -14.24 15.13
CA VAL A 463 -4.73 -14.51 13.91
C VAL A 463 -3.89 -15.36 12.97
N ARG A 464 -4.53 -16.17 12.14
CA ARG A 464 -3.87 -16.95 11.09
C ARG A 464 -3.64 -16.14 9.83
N GLY A 465 -2.68 -16.62 9.06
CA GLY A 465 -2.30 -16.11 7.75
C GLY A 465 -0.87 -15.60 7.83
N GLY A 466 -0.03 -16.04 6.89
CA GLY A 466 1.37 -15.64 6.87
C GLY A 466 1.59 -14.24 6.29
N TRP A 467 2.60 -13.55 6.83
CA TRP A 467 3.30 -12.45 6.17
C TRP A 467 3.90 -12.92 4.85
#